data_AF-A0A538GMP8-F1
#
_entry.id   AF-A0A538GMP8-F1
#
_cell.length_a   1.000
_cell.length_b   1.000
_cell.length_c   1.000
_cell.angle_alpha   90.00
_cell.angle_beta   90.00
_cell.angle_gamma   90.00
#
_symmetry.space_group_name_H-M   'P 1'
#
loop_
_entity.id
_entity.type
_entity.pdbx_description
1 polymer ?
#
loop_
_entity_poly.entity_id
_entity_poly.type
_entity_poly.pdbx_seq_one_letter_code
_entity_poly.pdbx_strand_id
1 'polypeptide(L)' 'MTEPVVLAIDGGNSKTDLALVRANGGLLSLVRGPQSSPHHLGLD' A
#
# COMPACT_ATOMS: atom_id res chain seq x y z
N MET A 1 -7.27 -1.56 -24.84
CA MET A 1 -7.72 -0.58 -23.82
C MET A 1 -6.95 -0.84 -22.54
N THR A 2 -6.52 0.19 -21.82
CA THR A 2 -5.84 0.04 -20.51
C THR A 2 -6.87 -0.08 -19.39
N GLU A 3 -6.62 -0.95 -18.42
CA GLU A 3 -7.49 -1.14 -17.25
C GLU A 3 -7.00 -0.27 -16.07
N PRO A 4 -7.89 0.42 -15.33
CA PRO A 4 -7.50 1.15 -14.12
C PRO A 4 -7.06 0.22 -12.99
N VAL A 5 -6.11 0.68 -12.19
CA VAL A 5 -5.64 0.00 -10.98
C VAL A 5 -5.64 0.94 -9.78
N VAL A 6 -5.75 0.36 -8.60
CA VAL A 6 -5.70 1.02 -7.29
C VAL A 6 -4.46 0.50 -6.56
N LEU A 7 -3.64 1.42 -6.03
CA LEU A 7 -2.60 1.08 -5.06
C LEU A 7 -3.12 1.37 -3.66
N ALA A 8 -3.49 0.32 -2.94
CA ALA A 8 -3.90 0.42 -1.55
C ALA A 8 -2.67 0.35 -0.63
N ILE A 9 -2.61 1.26 0.34
CA ILE A 9 -1.50 1.39 1.29
C ILE A 9 -2.06 1.22 2.70
N ASP A 10 -1.57 0.23 3.43
CA ASP A 10 -1.84 0.05 4.85
C ASP A 10 -0.58 0.38 5.67
N GLY A 11 -0.58 1.56 6.29
CA GLY A 11 0.50 2.06 7.11
C GLY A 11 0.35 1.63 8.58
N GLY A 12 0.61 0.36 8.87
CA GLY A 12 0.64 -0.15 10.24
C GLY A 12 1.88 0.31 11.04
N ASN A 13 1.86 0.10 12.36
CA ASN A 13 2.90 0.60 13.29
C ASN A 13 4.33 0.06 13.03
N SER A 14 4.48 -1.10 12.38
CA SER A 14 5.77 -1.78 12.19
C SER A 14 6.00 -2.29 10.76
N LYS A 15 4.96 -2.31 9.93
CA LYS A 15 5.01 -2.80 8.55
C LYS A 15 4.08 -1.95 7.69
N THR A 16 4.43 -1.85 6.41
CA THR A 16 3.52 -1.33 5.40
C THR A 16 3.16 -2.44 4.44
N ASP A 17 1.87 -2.62 4.21
CA ASP A 17 1.37 -3.46 3.13
C ASP A 17 0.98 -2.59 1.95
N LEU A 18 1.39 -3.03 0.76
CA LEU A 18 1.00 -2.45 -0.51
C LEU A 18 0.29 -3.51 -1.34
N ALA A 19 -0.97 -3.23 -1.68
CA ALA A 19 -1.73 -4.07 -2.60
C ALA A 19 -1.99 -3.31 -3.90
N LEU A 20 -1.59 -3.90 -5.02
CA LEU A 20 -2.00 -3.44 -6.35
C LEU A 20 -3.24 -4.22 -6.76
N VAL A 21 -4.33 -3.50 -7.03
CA VAL A 21 -5.66 -4.09 -7.24
C VAL A 21 -6.25 -3.56 -8.55
N ARG A 22 -6.93 -4.42 -9.30
CA ARG A 22 -7.77 -3.99 -10.43
C ARG A 22 -8.98 -3.21 -9.94
N ALA A 23 -9.58 -2.41 -10.82
CA ALA A 23 -10.83 -1.70 -10.54
C ALA A 23 -11.99 -2.63 -10.12
N ASN A 24 -11.99 -3.88 -10.60
CA ASN A 24 -12.99 -4.89 -10.21
C ASN A 24 -12.68 -5.62 -8.89
N GLY A 25 -11.65 -5.20 -8.16
CA GLY A 25 -11.25 -5.81 -6.88
C GLY A 25 -10.27 -6.98 -7.00
N GLY A 26 -9.89 -7.40 -8.21
CA GLY A 26 -8.91 -8.48 -8.39
C GLY A 26 -7.50 -8.07 -7.95
N LEU A 27 -6.88 -8.85 -7.05
CA LEU A 27 -5.51 -8.62 -6.60
C LEU A 27 -4.49 -8.94 -7.72
N LEU A 28 -3.56 -8.03 -7.95
CA LEU A 28 -2.44 -8.20 -8.88
C LEU A 28 -1.14 -8.53 -8.15
N SER A 29 -0.87 -7.84 -7.04
CA SER A 29 0.32 -8.04 -6.24
C SER A 29 0.09 -7.57 -4.81
N LEU A 30 0.74 -8.25 -3.87
CA LEU A 30 0.78 -7.87 -2.46
C LEU A 30 2.23 -7.97 -1.99
N VAL A 31 2.77 -6.85 -1.51
CA VAL A 31 4.13 -6.79 -0.94
C VAL A 31 4.08 -6.15 0.43
N ARG A 32 4.95 -6.63 1.32
CA ARG A 32 5.12 -6.08 2.66
C ARG A 32 6.50 -5.48 2.83
N GLY A 33 6.53 -4.20 3.16
CA GLY A 33 7.74 -3.47 3.51
C GLY A 33 8.04 -3.50 5.01
N PRO A 34 9.26 -3.09 5.41
CA PRO A 34 9.59 -2.82 6.81
C PRO A 34 8.85 -1.57 7.34
N GLN A 35 9.14 -1.23 8.59
CA GLN A 35 8.62 -0.11 9.42
C GLN A 35 7.94 1.04 8.67
N SER A 36 6.70 1.37 9.09
CA SER A 36 6.08 2.68 8.91
C SER A 36 5.87 3.31 10.27
N SER A 37 6.46 4.48 10.49
CA SER A 37 6.38 5.20 11.76
C SER A 37 5.99 6.66 11.51
N PRO A 38 4.77 6.91 11.00
CA PRO A 38 4.34 8.24 10.60
C PRO A 38 4.18 9.21 11.78
N HIS A 39 4.12 8.68 13.01
CA HIS A 39 4.19 9.47 14.25
C HIS A 39 5.63 9.88 14.63
N HIS A 40 6.65 9.45 13.88
CA HIS A 40 8.04 9.88 14.03
C HIS A 40 8.61 10.51 12.75
N LEU A 41 8.14 10.09 11.58
CA LEU A 41 8.66 10.49 10.27
C LEU A 41 7.78 11.60 9.67
N GLY A 42 8.40 12.71 9.22
CA GLY A 42 7.71 13.79 8.50
C GLY A 42 7.01 14.82 9.39
N LEU A 43 7.47 14.96 10.63
CA LEU A 43 6.95 15.94 11.60
C LEU A 43 7.71 17.29 11.60
N ASP A 44 8.70 17.42 10.71
CA ASP A 44 9.46 18.65 10.49
C ASP A 44 8.72 19.61 9.53
#